data_AF-A0A529HIH1-F1
#
_entry.id   AF-A0A529HIH1-F1
#
_cell.length_a   1.000
_cell.length_b   1.000
_cell.length_c   1.000
_cell.angle_alpha   90.00
_cell.angle_beta   90.00
_cell.angle_gamma   90.00
#
_symmetry.space_group_name_H-M   'P 1'
#
loop_
_entity.id
_entity.type
_entity.pdbx_description
1 polymer ?
#
loop_
_entity_poly.entity_id
_entity_poly.type
_entity_poly.pdbx_seq_one_letter_code
_entity_poly.pdbx_strand_id
1 'polypeptide(L)'
;FPTADDLVALYLEPLARLPELSPVIETGARVTGISRWGADKVRGGGREARPFMLVVETAGGIRRDRARAVIDASGTWRTPNPLGAGGIAAEGEAEFADRIAYGIPDILGRDRALYGGRATLVAGSGHSAANALLDLARVADDEPGTTFIWTTRGTDLVRIYG
;
A
#
# COMPACT_ATOMS: atom_id res chain seq x y z
N PHE A 1 21.74 3.69 -3.48
CA PHE A 1 20.99 2.42 -3.41
C PHE A 1 20.07 2.32 -4.62
N PRO A 2 19.72 1.12 -5.10
CA PRO A 2 18.77 0.96 -6.21
C PRO A 2 17.42 1.59 -5.88
N THR A 3 16.75 2.13 -6.89
CA THR A 3 15.36 2.60 -6.78
C THR A 3 14.39 1.40 -6.69
N ALA A 4 13.11 1.68 -6.37
CA ALA A 4 12.08 0.65 -6.43
C ALA A 4 11.95 0.06 -7.85
N ASP A 5 12.03 0.92 -8.87
CA ASP A 5 11.99 0.51 -10.27
C ASP A 5 13.20 -0.35 -10.64
N ASP A 6 14.39 0.00 -10.17
CA ASP A 6 15.58 -0.83 -10.34
C ASP A 6 15.40 -2.22 -9.70
N LEU A 7 14.82 -2.28 -8.50
CA LEU A 7 14.56 -3.56 -7.82
C LEU A 7 13.55 -4.41 -8.60
N VAL A 8 12.50 -3.80 -9.16
CA VAL A 8 11.51 -4.49 -9.99
C VAL A 8 12.17 -5.02 -11.26
N ALA A 9 12.82 -4.14 -12.02
CA ALA A 9 13.37 -4.44 -13.34
C ALA A 9 14.58 -5.39 -13.27
N LEU A 10 15.48 -5.19 -12.31
CA LEU A 10 16.75 -5.92 -12.24
C LEU A 10 16.67 -7.20 -11.40
N TYR A 11 15.67 -7.33 -10.52
CA TYR A 11 15.58 -8.47 -9.61
C TYR A 11 14.23 -9.20 -9.66
N LEU A 12 13.12 -8.54 -9.35
CA LEU A 12 11.83 -9.22 -9.19
C LEU A 12 11.28 -9.79 -10.50
N GLU A 13 11.36 -9.04 -11.59
CA GLU A 13 10.92 -9.49 -12.91
C GLU A 13 11.75 -10.66 -13.45
N PRO A 14 13.10 -10.62 -13.46
CA PRO A 14 13.91 -11.77 -13.82
C PRO A 14 13.62 -13.01 -12.95
N LEU A 15 13.45 -12.81 -11.64
CA LEU A 15 13.11 -13.88 -10.70
C LEU A 15 11.76 -14.53 -11.05
N ALA A 16 10.72 -13.73 -11.30
CA ALA A 16 9.39 -14.23 -11.66
C ALA A 16 9.37 -15.00 -12.99
N ARG A 17 10.31 -14.73 -13.89
CA ARG A 17 10.46 -15.42 -15.18
C ARG A 17 11.20 -16.75 -15.10
N LEU A 18 11.76 -17.12 -13.93
CA LEU A 18 12.42 -18.41 -13.78
C LEU A 18 11.46 -19.58 -14.08
N PRO A 19 11.93 -20.67 -14.72
CA PRO A 19 11.10 -21.83 -15.04
C PRO A 19 10.40 -22.46 -13.83
N GLU A 20 10.98 -22.32 -12.64
CA GLU A 20 10.45 -22.84 -11.37
C GLU A 20 9.28 -22.01 -10.83
N LEU A 21 9.19 -20.73 -11.21
CA LEU A 21 8.20 -19.77 -10.69
C LEU A 21 7.15 -19.38 -11.72
N SER A 22 7.56 -19.13 -12.96
CA SER A 22 6.66 -18.65 -14.02
C SER A 22 5.40 -19.51 -14.24
N PRO A 23 5.40 -20.85 -14.12
CA PRO A 23 4.20 -21.66 -14.30
C PRO A 23 3.19 -21.54 -13.15
N VAL A 24 3.61 -21.04 -11.98
CA VAL A 24 2.78 -20.96 -10.76
C VAL A 24 2.43 -19.52 -10.37
N ILE A 25 2.95 -18.52 -11.10
CA ILE A 25 2.60 -17.11 -10.92
C ILE A 25 1.51 -16.75 -11.93
N GLU A 26 0.35 -16.37 -11.42
CA GLU A 26 -0.74 -15.84 -12.23
C GLU A 26 -0.93 -14.35 -11.93
N THR A 27 -0.67 -13.50 -12.93
CA THR A 27 -0.93 -12.06 -12.87
C THR A 27 -2.33 -11.75 -13.41
N GLY A 28 -2.87 -10.58 -13.08
CA GLY A 28 -4.25 -10.24 -13.46
C GLY A 28 -5.33 -11.06 -12.76
N ALA A 29 -4.97 -11.78 -11.69
CA ALA A 29 -5.86 -12.58 -10.86
C ALA A 29 -5.93 -12.01 -9.44
N ARG A 30 -7.05 -11.36 -9.09
CA ARG A 30 -7.26 -10.75 -7.77
C ARG A 30 -8.06 -11.69 -6.88
N VAL A 31 -7.46 -12.15 -5.78
CA VAL A 31 -8.21 -12.84 -4.71
C VAL A 31 -9.06 -11.81 -3.96
N THR A 32 -10.38 -11.93 -4.02
CA THR A 32 -11.35 -11.01 -3.38
C THR A 32 -12.00 -11.63 -2.15
N GLY A 33 -11.88 -12.94 -1.98
CA GLY A 33 -12.43 -13.64 -0.82
C GLY A 33 -11.75 -14.98 -0.57
N ILE A 34 -11.64 -15.33 0.71
CA ILE A 34 -11.12 -16.62 1.17
C ILE A 34 -12.13 -17.20 2.17
N SER A 35 -12.57 -18.42 1.92
CA SER A 35 -13.48 -19.15 2.80
C SER A 35 -13.15 -20.64 2.81
N ARG A 36 -14.02 -21.49 3.39
CA ARG A 36 -13.89 -22.95 3.39
C ARG A 36 -15.04 -23.53 2.58
N TRP A 37 -14.76 -24.47 1.68
CA TRP A 37 -15.76 -25.03 0.78
C TRP A 37 -16.96 -25.65 1.52
N GLY A 38 -18.17 -25.23 1.14
CA GLY A 38 -19.43 -25.77 1.66
C GLY A 38 -19.67 -25.53 3.15
N ALA A 39 -18.90 -24.64 3.79
CA ALA A 39 -19.07 -24.29 5.20
C ALA A 39 -19.55 -22.85 5.31
N ASP A 40 -20.74 -22.66 5.87
CA ASP A 40 -21.18 -21.34 6.32
C ASP A 40 -20.31 -20.85 7.47
N LYS A 41 -20.36 -19.53 7.75
CA LYS A 41 -19.66 -18.93 8.90
C LYS A 41 -20.12 -19.50 10.26
N VAL A 42 -21.28 -20.16 10.30
CA VAL A 42 -21.86 -20.73 11.52
C VAL A 42 -21.18 -22.06 11.87
N ARG A 43 -20.84 -22.24 13.15
CA ARG A 43 -20.02 -23.32 13.72
C ARG A 43 -20.60 -24.72 13.45
N GLY A 44 -20.29 -25.31 12.30
CA GLY A 44 -20.37 -26.74 12.05
C GLY A 44 -19.04 -27.42 12.34
N GLY A 45 -19.06 -28.59 12.99
CA GLY A 45 -17.86 -29.43 13.16
C GLY A 45 -17.19 -29.76 11.83
N GLY A 46 -15.86 -29.88 11.82
CA GLY A 46 -15.09 -30.27 10.62
C GLY A 46 -14.77 -29.14 9.64
N ARG A 47 -15.04 -27.88 9.97
CA ARG A 47 -14.69 -26.70 9.14
C ARG A 47 -13.19 -26.61 8.85
N GLU A 48 -12.34 -26.92 9.83
CA GLU A 48 -10.89 -26.85 9.70
C GLU A 48 -10.31 -27.90 8.73
N ALA A 49 -11.01 -29.02 8.57
CA ALA A 49 -10.61 -30.11 7.68
C ALA A 49 -10.99 -29.87 6.20
N ARG A 50 -11.78 -28.83 5.91
CA ARG A 50 -12.25 -28.54 4.54
C ARG A 50 -11.21 -27.72 3.78
N PRO A 51 -11.06 -27.90 2.46
CA PRO A 51 -10.17 -27.07 1.67
C PRO A 51 -10.64 -25.61 1.65
N PHE A 52 -9.70 -24.69 1.49
CA PHE A 52 -9.99 -23.30 1.23
C PHE A 52 -10.66 -23.12 -0.14
N MET A 53 -11.61 -22.20 -0.20
CA MET A 53 -12.17 -21.62 -1.41
C MET A 53 -11.59 -20.23 -1.59
N LEU A 54 -10.95 -20.00 -2.73
CA LEU A 54 -10.54 -18.67 -3.17
C LEU A 54 -11.57 -18.15 -4.16
N VAL A 55 -12.06 -16.94 -3.97
CA VAL A 55 -12.82 -16.21 -5.00
C VAL A 55 -11.82 -15.34 -5.73
N VAL A 56 -11.62 -15.62 -7.02
CA VAL A 56 -10.60 -14.98 -7.85
C VAL A 56 -11.29 -14.22 -8.98
N GLU A 57 -11.03 -12.93 -9.05
CA GLU A 57 -11.49 -12.06 -10.13
C GLU A 57 -10.39 -11.93 -11.18
N THR A 58 -10.74 -12.14 -12.44
CA THR A 58 -9.85 -12.04 -13.61
C THR A 58 -10.53 -11.21 -14.70
N ALA A 59 -9.80 -10.85 -15.75
CA ALA A 59 -10.40 -10.21 -16.92
C ALA A 59 -11.50 -11.08 -17.59
N GLY A 60 -11.45 -12.41 -17.42
CA GLY A 60 -12.45 -13.35 -17.91
C GLY A 60 -13.65 -13.56 -16.97
N GLY A 61 -13.69 -12.84 -15.83
CA GLY A 61 -14.73 -12.95 -14.81
C GLY A 61 -14.26 -13.62 -13.53
N ILE A 62 -15.24 -14.01 -12.69
CA ILE A 62 -15.00 -14.54 -11.35
C ILE A 62 -14.96 -16.07 -11.40
N ARG A 63 -13.90 -16.67 -10.85
CA ARG A 63 -13.77 -18.12 -10.63
C ARG A 63 -13.54 -18.47 -9.17
N ARG A 64 -13.67 -19.75 -8.85
CA ARG A 64 -13.50 -20.29 -7.50
C ARG A 64 -12.48 -21.41 -7.49
N ASP A 65 -11.37 -21.19 -6.79
CA ASP A 65 -10.25 -22.13 -6.76
C ASP A 65 -10.22 -22.87 -5.41
N ARG A 66 -9.69 -24.11 -5.44
CA ARG A 66 -9.51 -24.96 -4.25
C ARG A 66 -8.06 -24.92 -3.81
N ALA A 67 -7.81 -24.69 -2.52
CA ALA A 67 -6.48 -24.76 -1.94
C ALA A 67 -6.48 -25.55 -0.63
N ARG A 68 -5.44 -26.35 -0.40
CA ARG A 68 -5.26 -27.08 0.87
C ARG A 68 -4.71 -26.18 1.99
N ALA A 69 -3.98 -25.14 1.62
CA ALA A 69 -3.38 -24.14 2.49
C ALA A 69 -3.31 -22.81 1.73
N VAL A 70 -3.23 -21.71 2.47
CA VAL A 70 -3.04 -20.36 1.92
C VAL A 70 -1.93 -19.68 2.69
N ILE A 71 -1.00 -19.06 1.96
CA ILE A 71 0.00 -18.13 2.50
C ILE A 71 -0.42 -16.74 2.05
N ASP A 72 -0.80 -15.88 2.99
CA ASP A 72 -1.14 -14.49 2.69
C ASP A 72 0.15 -13.65 2.65
N ALA A 73 0.49 -13.16 1.45
CA ALA A 73 1.60 -12.26 1.18
C ALA A 73 1.09 -10.93 0.57
N SER A 74 -0.15 -10.54 0.86
CA SER A 74 -0.81 -9.37 0.26
C SER A 74 -0.29 -8.02 0.77
N GLY A 75 0.54 -8.03 1.83
CA GLY A 75 1.10 -6.85 2.47
C GLY A 75 0.06 -6.05 3.26
N THR A 76 0.47 -4.90 3.81
CA THR A 76 -0.38 -4.04 4.66
C THR A 76 -0.72 -2.69 4.02
N TRP A 77 -0.20 -2.43 2.81
CA TRP A 77 -0.29 -1.14 2.13
C TRP A 77 -1.71 -0.67 1.82
N ARG A 78 -2.69 -1.59 1.75
CA ARG A 78 -4.07 -1.29 1.37
C ARG A 78 -4.95 -0.80 2.53
N THR A 79 -4.43 -0.84 3.76
CA THR A 79 -5.12 -0.37 4.97
C THR A 79 -4.23 0.66 5.66
N PRO A 80 -4.20 1.91 5.17
CA PRO A 80 -3.39 2.94 5.79
C PRO A 80 -3.87 3.20 7.22
N ASN A 81 -2.92 3.45 8.13
CA ASN A 81 -3.28 3.87 9.48
C ASN A 81 -3.83 5.30 9.43
N PRO A 82 -4.98 5.56 10.07
CA PRO A 82 -5.51 6.91 10.16
C PRO A 82 -4.55 7.85 10.91
N LEU A 83 -4.74 9.14 10.71
CA LEU A 83 -3.96 10.17 11.39
C LEU A 83 -4.25 10.18 12.91
N GLY A 84 -5.50 9.94 13.28
CA GLY A 84 -5.95 9.97 14.66
C GLY A 84 -5.36 8.86 15.57
N ALA A 85 -5.51 9.06 16.87
CA ALA A 85 -4.93 8.19 17.88
C ALA A 85 -5.70 6.86 18.01
N GLY A 86 -4.99 5.80 18.42
CA GLY A 86 -5.61 4.50 18.68
C GLY A 86 -6.13 3.76 17.44
N GLY A 87 -5.70 4.15 16.24
CA GLY A 87 -6.22 3.59 14.99
C GLY A 87 -7.61 4.13 14.61
N ILE A 88 -8.01 5.25 15.20
CA ILE A 88 -9.26 5.96 14.92
C ILE A 88 -8.95 7.12 13.99
N ALA A 89 -9.84 7.40 13.02
CA ALA A 89 -9.75 8.57 12.17
C ALA A 89 -9.71 9.87 13.00
N ALA A 90 -8.88 10.82 12.61
CA ALA A 90 -8.93 12.17 13.13
C ALA A 90 -10.23 12.86 12.71
N GLU A 91 -10.65 13.85 13.48
CA GLU A 91 -11.78 14.71 13.12
C GLU A 91 -11.52 15.35 11.74
N GLY A 92 -12.52 15.28 10.85
CA GLY A 92 -12.43 15.78 9.47
C GLY A 92 -11.68 14.88 8.48
N GLU A 93 -11.00 13.82 8.92
CA GLU A 93 -10.19 12.97 8.02
C GLU A 93 -11.05 12.31 6.92
N ALA A 94 -12.27 11.88 7.24
CA ALA A 94 -13.20 11.35 6.24
C ALA A 94 -13.83 12.44 5.35
N GLU A 95 -14.02 13.65 5.88
CA GLU A 95 -14.62 14.77 5.16
C GLU A 95 -13.67 15.31 4.07
N PHE A 96 -12.36 15.35 4.37
CA PHE A 96 -11.32 15.85 3.48
C PHE A 96 -10.55 14.74 2.76
N ALA A 97 -11.14 13.55 2.60
CA ALA A 97 -10.47 12.39 2.02
C ALA A 97 -9.92 12.65 0.60
N ASP A 98 -10.55 13.55 -0.16
CA ASP A 98 -10.12 14.00 -1.49
C ASP A 98 -8.86 14.89 -1.46
N ARG A 99 -8.52 15.43 -0.29
CA ARG A 99 -7.34 16.29 -0.06
C ARG A 99 -6.23 15.57 0.72
N ILE A 100 -6.43 14.32 1.10
CA ILE A 100 -5.49 13.52 1.89
C ILE A 100 -4.94 12.40 1.02
N ALA A 101 -3.62 12.43 0.79
CA ALA A 101 -2.91 11.32 0.18
C ALA A 101 -2.41 10.36 1.26
N TYR A 102 -2.93 9.14 1.28
CA TYR A 102 -2.35 8.06 2.07
C TYR A 102 -1.23 7.35 1.30
N GLY A 103 -0.15 7.02 1.99
CA GLY A 103 1.03 6.38 1.40
C GLY A 103 2.09 7.40 0.99
N ILE A 104 2.87 7.07 -0.05
CA ILE A 104 3.94 7.92 -0.58
C ILE A 104 3.48 8.43 -1.95
N PRO A 105 3.16 9.73 -2.10
CA PRO A 105 2.79 10.31 -3.38
C PRO A 105 4.00 10.43 -4.32
N ASP A 106 3.74 10.40 -5.62
CA ASP A 106 4.75 10.60 -6.68
C ASP A 106 4.88 12.10 -6.99
N ILE A 107 5.38 12.85 -6.00
CA ILE A 107 5.42 14.32 -6.00
C ILE A 107 6.23 14.90 -7.17
N LEU A 108 7.32 14.25 -7.57
CA LEU A 108 8.15 14.73 -8.68
C LEU A 108 7.61 14.32 -10.06
N GLY A 109 6.74 13.31 -10.10
CA GLY A 109 6.17 12.76 -11.32
C GLY A 109 4.69 13.09 -11.43
N ARG A 110 3.85 12.05 -11.35
CA ARG A 110 2.42 12.11 -11.70
C ARG A 110 1.62 13.11 -10.84
N ASP A 111 2.03 13.31 -9.60
CA ASP A 111 1.26 14.09 -8.63
C ASP A 111 1.77 15.54 -8.50
N ARG A 112 2.79 15.95 -9.27
CA ARG A 112 3.44 17.26 -9.14
C ARG A 112 2.47 18.44 -9.13
N ALA A 113 1.49 18.43 -10.05
CA ALA A 113 0.48 19.49 -10.16
C ALA A 113 -0.45 19.60 -8.94
N LEU A 114 -0.52 18.58 -8.08
CA LEU A 114 -1.30 18.61 -6.84
C LEU A 114 -0.59 19.36 -5.71
N TYR A 115 0.74 19.47 -5.78
CA TYR A 115 1.59 20.00 -4.71
C TYR A 115 2.25 21.33 -5.06
N GLY A 116 2.57 21.55 -6.33
CA GLY A 116 3.18 22.78 -6.84
C GLY A 116 2.36 24.03 -6.52
N GLY A 117 3.02 25.05 -5.97
CA GLY A 117 2.42 26.32 -5.59
C GLY A 117 1.43 26.23 -4.40
N ARG A 118 1.44 25.13 -3.64
CA ARG A 118 0.49 24.89 -2.53
C ARG A 118 1.18 24.64 -1.20
N ALA A 119 0.40 24.74 -0.12
CA ALA A 119 0.81 24.34 1.23
C ALA A 119 0.45 22.88 1.49
N THR A 120 1.45 22.06 1.83
CA THR A 120 1.29 20.61 2.08
C THR A 120 1.69 20.25 3.51
N LEU A 121 0.79 19.60 4.25
CA LEU A 121 1.12 19.02 5.55
C LEU A 121 1.56 17.56 5.36
N VAL A 122 2.77 17.23 5.81
CA VAL A 122 3.29 15.86 5.81
C VAL A 122 3.21 15.32 7.24
N ALA A 123 2.42 14.27 7.44
CA ALA A 123 2.25 13.63 8.74
C ALA A 123 3.01 12.29 8.81
N GLY A 124 3.92 12.17 9.78
CA GLY A 124 4.66 10.95 10.04
C GLY A 124 6.16 11.19 10.23
N SER A 125 6.83 10.28 10.93
CA SER A 125 8.25 10.43 11.30
C SER A 125 9.14 9.34 10.69
N GLY A 126 8.67 8.61 9.67
CA GLY A 126 9.45 7.55 9.02
C GLY A 126 10.12 8.03 7.73
N HIS A 127 10.93 7.14 7.13
CA HIS A 127 11.60 7.38 5.86
C HIS A 127 10.64 7.83 4.73
N SER A 128 9.40 7.32 4.72
CA SER A 128 8.36 7.74 3.78
C SER A 128 8.07 9.24 3.85
N ALA A 129 7.92 9.79 5.06
CA ALA A 129 7.67 11.21 5.26
C ALA A 129 8.92 12.04 4.91
N ALA A 130 10.11 11.58 5.28
CA ALA A 130 11.37 12.23 4.92
C ALA A 130 11.55 12.34 3.40
N ASN A 131 11.29 11.26 2.65
CA ASN A 131 11.36 11.29 1.19
C ASN A 131 10.34 12.27 0.58
N ALA A 132 9.09 12.26 1.05
CA ALA A 132 8.08 13.20 0.57
C ALA A 132 8.48 14.67 0.84
N LEU A 133 9.08 14.96 1.99
CA LEU A 133 9.60 16.29 2.31
C LEU A 133 10.75 16.70 1.37
N LEU A 134 11.67 15.78 1.06
CA LEU A 134 12.76 16.03 0.09
C LEU A 134 12.21 16.29 -1.32
N ASP A 135 11.17 15.58 -1.73
CA ASP A 135 10.54 15.79 -3.03
C ASP A 135 9.77 17.12 -3.08
N LEU A 136 9.04 17.48 -2.00
CA LEU A 136 8.40 18.79 -1.88
C LEU A 136 9.42 19.94 -1.89
N ALA A 137 10.60 19.75 -1.28
CA ALA A 137 11.67 20.74 -1.33
C ALA A 137 12.15 20.99 -2.76
N ARG A 138 12.33 19.93 -3.57
CA ARG A 138 12.68 20.07 -4.99
C ARG A 138 11.59 20.77 -5.80
N VAL A 139 10.32 20.49 -5.52
CA VAL A 139 9.21 21.22 -6.18
C VAL A 139 9.23 22.70 -5.77
N ALA A 140 9.55 23.02 -4.52
CA ALA A 140 9.62 24.40 -4.04
C ALA A 140 10.77 25.21 -4.65
N ASP A 141 11.88 24.55 -5.02
CA ASP A 141 12.97 25.20 -5.76
C ASP A 141 12.51 25.66 -7.17
N ASP A 142 11.63 24.88 -7.82
CA ASP A 142 11.14 25.13 -9.18
C ASP A 142 9.86 25.97 -9.23
N GLU A 143 8.99 25.86 -8.22
CA GLU A 143 7.62 26.41 -8.22
C GLU A 143 7.37 27.31 -6.99
N PRO A 144 7.51 28.65 -7.15
CA PRO A 144 7.26 29.61 -6.08
C PRO A 144 5.85 29.47 -5.47
N GLY A 145 5.77 29.59 -4.14
CA GLY A 145 4.52 29.43 -3.40
C GLY A 145 4.28 28.01 -2.88
N THR A 146 5.10 27.04 -3.29
CA THR A 146 5.11 25.71 -2.66
C THR A 146 5.65 25.82 -1.24
N THR A 147 4.88 25.37 -0.26
CA THR A 147 5.27 25.34 1.15
C THR A 147 4.90 23.99 1.75
N PHE A 148 5.65 23.57 2.76
CA PHE A 148 5.36 22.31 3.43
C PHE A 148 5.63 22.39 4.91
N ILE A 149 4.80 21.68 5.67
CA ILE A 149 4.86 21.60 7.13
C ILE A 149 5.03 20.14 7.49
N TRP A 150 6.00 19.84 8.34
CA TRP A 150 6.19 18.50 8.87
C TRP A 150 5.53 18.37 10.25
N THR A 151 4.69 17.36 10.42
CA THR A 151 4.07 17.03 11.71
C THR A 151 4.38 15.59 12.15
N THR A 152 4.75 15.44 13.41
CA THR A 152 5.11 14.16 14.03
C THR A 152 4.35 13.99 15.35
N ARG A 153 4.04 12.74 15.72
CA ARG A 153 3.35 12.42 16.99
C ARG A 153 4.31 12.38 18.19
N GLY A 154 5.61 12.25 17.95
CA GLY A 154 6.64 12.20 18.99
C GLY A 154 7.53 13.45 18.95
N THR A 155 8.14 13.75 20.09
CA THR A 155 9.11 14.85 20.28
C THR A 155 10.55 14.46 19.96
N ASP A 156 10.80 13.18 19.69
CA ASP A 156 12.14 12.66 19.42
C ASP A 156 12.33 12.34 17.93
N LEU A 157 13.02 13.26 17.24
CA LEU A 157 13.35 13.15 15.82
C LEU A 157 14.65 12.33 15.58
N VAL A 158 15.33 11.86 16.62
CA VAL A 158 16.60 11.10 16.49
C VAL A 158 16.37 9.75 15.81
N ARG A 159 15.18 9.15 15.96
CA ARG A 159 14.80 7.90 15.27
C ARG A 159 14.60 8.02 13.76
N ILE A 160 14.73 9.22 13.20
CA ILE A 160 14.39 9.49 11.79
C ILE A 160 15.60 9.27 10.87
N TYR A 161 16.82 9.32 11.41
CA TYR A 161 18.05 9.12 10.65
C TYR A 161 18.75 7.77 10.90
N GLY A 162 18.35 7.03 11.93
CA GLY A 162 19.05 5.80 12.34
C GLY A 162 20.29 6.08 13.15
#